data_AF-A0A9X3WVX9-F1
#
_entry.id   AF-A0A9X3WVX9-F1
#
_cell.length_a   1.000
_cell.length_b   1.000
_cell.length_c   1.000
_cell.angle_alpha   90.00
_cell.angle_beta   90.00
_cell.angle_gamma   90.00
#
_symmetry.space_group_name_H-M   'P 1'
#
loop_
_entity.id
_entity.type
_entity.pdbx_description
1 polymer ?
#
loop_
_entity_poly.entity_id
_entity_poly.type
_entity_poly.pdbx_seq_one_letter_code
_entity_poly.pdbx_strand_id
1 'polypeptide(L)'
;MKQSKIERRFECHLYGQLLALLLNSSLMFQMREILLRKKKQEVSELKAMSILKEYMGLLHDALMKETEDIKQVLLQIFRMIEKNGQKCHRYEKKTVFDILGVAYEQRKVGIAA
;
A
#
# COMPACT_ATOMS: atom_id res chain seq x y z
N MET A 1 14.23 -6.21 -39.59
CA MET A 1 13.33 -5.04 -39.41
C MET A 1 13.88 -4.18 -38.29
N LYS A 2 14.18 -2.89 -38.53
CA LYS A 2 14.67 -1.98 -37.47
C LYS A 2 13.45 -1.33 -36.80
N GLN A 3 13.28 -1.55 -35.49
CA GLN A 3 12.25 -0.92 -34.68
C GLN A 3 12.32 0.61 -34.82
N SER A 4 11.20 1.25 -35.10
CA SER A 4 11.12 2.71 -35.18
C SER A 4 11.38 3.33 -33.80
N LYS A 5 11.82 4.60 -33.77
CA LYS A 5 12.10 5.32 -32.51
C LYS A 5 10.83 5.52 -31.66
N ILE A 6 9.66 5.54 -32.29
CA ILE A 6 8.35 5.73 -31.64
C ILE A 6 7.93 4.44 -30.93
N GLU A 7 8.04 3.30 -31.59
CA GLU A 7 7.74 1.98 -31.01
C GLU A 7 8.55 1.72 -29.73
N ARG A 8 9.86 2.02 -29.74
CA ARG A 8 10.71 1.87 -28.54
C ARG A 8 10.29 2.74 -27.36
N ARG A 9 9.75 3.94 -27.62
CA ARG A 9 9.25 4.84 -26.56
C ARG A 9 7.93 4.33 -25.97
N PHE A 10 7.05 3.81 -26.82
CA PHE A 10 5.79 3.21 -26.39
C PHE A 10 6.04 1.96 -25.55
N GLU A 11 6.91 1.05 -26.01
CA GLU A 11 7.31 -0.13 -25.25
C GLU A 11 7.90 0.24 -23.88
N CYS A 12 8.83 1.19 -23.84
CA CYS A 12 9.43 1.66 -22.58
C CYS A 12 8.36 2.25 -21.63
N HIS A 13 7.42 3.03 -22.15
CA HIS A 13 6.32 3.58 -21.36
C HIS A 13 5.43 2.48 -20.79
N LEU A 14 5.06 1.49 -21.62
CA LEU A 14 4.26 0.34 -21.22
C LEU A 14 4.96 -0.49 -20.13
N TYR A 15 6.24 -0.82 -20.32
CA TYR A 15 7.02 -1.55 -19.33
C TYR A 15 7.17 -0.76 -18.03
N GLY A 16 7.40 0.55 -18.11
CA GLY A 16 7.46 1.41 -16.93
C GLY A 16 6.16 1.39 -16.12
N GLN A 17 5.00 1.45 -16.81
CA GLN A 17 3.69 1.34 -16.15
C GLN A 17 3.47 -0.03 -15.50
N LEU A 18 3.83 -1.12 -16.19
CA LEU A 18 3.70 -2.48 -15.66
C LEU A 18 4.58 -2.69 -14.43
N LEU A 19 5.82 -2.21 -14.47
CA LEU A 19 6.74 -2.25 -13.33
C LEU A 19 6.20 -1.46 -12.14
N ALA A 20 5.68 -0.24 -12.38
CA ALA A 20 5.07 0.56 -11.32
C ALA A 20 3.86 -0.15 -10.69
N LEU A 21 3.00 -0.78 -11.49
CA LEU A 21 1.84 -1.53 -11.00
C LEU A 21 2.28 -2.75 -10.16
N LEU A 22 3.27 -3.50 -10.65
CA LEU A 22 3.81 -4.67 -9.97
C LEU A 22 4.47 -4.29 -8.64
N LEU A 23 5.25 -3.21 -8.63
CA LEU A 23 5.91 -2.72 -7.42
C LEU A 23 4.87 -2.29 -6.37
N ASN A 24 3.88 -1.47 -6.76
CA ASN A 24 2.83 -1.01 -5.88
C ASN A 24 2.02 -2.15 -5.28
N SER A 25 1.58 -3.09 -6.12
CA SER A 25 0.82 -4.25 -5.66
C SER A 25 1.64 -5.11 -4.71
N SER A 26 2.91 -5.38 -5.03
CA SER A 26 3.80 -6.16 -4.16
C SER A 26 3.98 -5.50 -2.79
N LEU A 27 4.26 -4.19 -2.76
CA LEU A 27 4.39 -3.44 -1.51
C LEU A 27 3.08 -3.43 -0.70
N MET A 28 1.94 -3.22 -1.37
CA MET A 28 0.62 -3.27 -0.74
C MET A 28 0.37 -4.62 -0.07
N PHE A 29 0.61 -5.72 -0.80
CA PHE A 29 0.37 -7.06 -0.28
C PHE A 29 1.30 -7.38 0.90
N GLN A 30 2.58 -7.05 0.82
CA GLN A 30 3.53 -7.28 1.91
C GLN A 30 3.18 -6.47 3.17
N MET A 31 2.89 -5.17 3.03
CA MET A 31 2.53 -4.34 4.19
C MET A 31 1.24 -4.80 4.84
N ARG A 32 0.24 -5.17 4.03
CA ARG A 32 -1.03 -5.72 4.52
C ARG A 32 -0.85 -7.05 5.22
N GLU A 33 -0.01 -7.94 4.69
CA GLU A 33 0.31 -9.22 5.32
C GLU A 33 0.99 -9.04 6.68
N ILE A 34 1.94 -8.10 6.77
CA ILE A 34 2.61 -7.77 8.04
C ILE A 34 1.58 -7.27 9.07
N LEU A 35 0.70 -6.35 8.69
CA LEU A 35 -0.35 -5.81 9.57
C LEU A 35 -1.33 -6.91 10.01
N LEU A 36 -1.67 -7.83 9.11
CA LEU A 36 -2.55 -8.95 9.40
C LEU A 36 -1.92 -9.91 10.42
N ARG A 37 -0.68 -10.34 10.17
CA ARG A 37 -0.01 -11.37 10.99
C ARG A 37 0.49 -10.84 12.32
N LYS A 38 0.99 -9.60 12.36
CA LYS A 38 1.64 -9.02 13.55
C LYS A 38 0.69 -8.20 14.42
N LYS A 39 -0.28 -7.50 13.82
CA LYS A 39 -1.18 -6.58 14.53
C LYS A 39 -2.65 -7.01 14.51
N LYS A 40 -2.96 -8.16 13.91
CA LYS A 40 -4.34 -8.67 13.71
C LYS A 40 -5.27 -7.60 13.11
N GLN A 41 -4.72 -6.76 12.22
CA GLN A 41 -5.45 -5.65 11.63
C GLN A 41 -5.83 -5.98 10.18
N GLU A 42 -7.12 -6.02 9.90
CA GLU A 42 -7.60 -6.15 8.53
C GLU A 42 -7.57 -4.79 7.81
N VAL A 43 -6.82 -4.73 6.71
CA VAL A 43 -6.64 -3.54 5.87
C VAL A 43 -7.38 -3.73 4.55
N SER A 44 -8.04 -2.67 4.09
CA SER A 44 -8.67 -2.62 2.77
C SER A 44 -7.63 -2.43 1.66
N GLU A 45 -7.67 -3.30 0.66
CA GLU A 45 -6.77 -3.25 -0.51
C GLU A 45 -6.87 -1.90 -1.23
N LEU A 46 -8.09 -1.42 -1.48
CA LEU A 46 -8.31 -0.16 -2.21
C LEU A 46 -7.77 1.05 -1.44
N LYS A 47 -7.89 1.07 -0.11
CA LYS A 47 -7.35 2.16 0.72
C LYS A 47 -5.83 2.11 0.79
N ALA A 48 -5.26 0.91 0.94
CA ALA A 48 -3.81 0.76 0.95
C ALA A 48 -3.21 1.18 -0.41
N MET A 49 -3.86 0.79 -1.51
CA MET A 49 -3.46 1.19 -2.86
C MET A 49 -3.55 2.70 -3.07
N SER A 50 -4.61 3.35 -2.57
CA SER A 50 -4.74 4.82 -2.69
C SER A 50 -3.62 5.54 -1.95
N ILE A 51 -3.30 5.11 -0.73
CA ILE A 51 -2.18 5.64 0.05
C ILE A 51 -0.88 5.42 -0.71
N LEU A 52 -0.59 4.19 -1.15
CA LEU A 52 0.63 3.90 -1.92
C LEU A 52 0.77 4.79 -3.15
N LYS A 53 -0.32 5.01 -3.90
CA LYS A 53 -0.33 5.89 -5.07
C LYS A 53 0.08 7.33 -4.72
N GLU A 54 -0.30 7.86 -3.56
CA GLU A 54 0.11 9.19 -3.09
C GLU A 54 1.61 9.25 -2.75
N TYR A 55 2.17 8.15 -2.22
CA TYR A 55 3.58 8.08 -1.81
C TYR A 55 4.54 7.61 -2.91
N MET A 56 4.04 7.23 -4.10
CA MET A 56 4.89 6.71 -5.18
C MET A 56 5.94 7.70 -5.67
N GLY A 57 5.64 9.00 -5.68
CA GLY A 57 6.61 10.04 -6.05
C GLY A 57 7.79 10.10 -5.07
N LEU A 58 7.51 10.02 -3.77
CA LEU A 58 8.54 9.99 -2.73
C LEU A 58 9.40 8.72 -2.81
N LEU A 59 8.76 7.56 -3.06
CA LEU A 59 9.49 6.31 -3.23
C LEU A 59 10.42 6.33 -4.46
N HIS A 60 9.94 6.89 -5.57
CA HIS A 60 10.77 7.08 -6.76
C HIS A 60 11.97 7.99 -6.48
N ASP A 61 11.75 9.10 -5.80
CA ASP A 61 12.81 10.05 -5.47
C ASP A 61 13.85 9.44 -4.52
N ALA A 62 13.42 8.70 -3.50
CA ALA A 62 14.32 7.97 -2.60
C ALA A 62 15.16 6.90 -3.33
N LEU A 63 14.59 6.23 -4.33
CA LEU A 63 15.31 5.25 -5.15
C LEU A 63 16.33 5.89 -6.10
N MET A 64 16.02 7.07 -6.65
CA MET A 64 16.81 7.69 -7.72
C MET A 64 17.84 8.70 -7.23
N LYS A 65 17.59 9.37 -6.11
CA LYS A 65 18.44 10.48 -5.63
C LYS A 65 19.42 10.10 -4.53
N GLU A 66 19.34 8.89 -3.96
CA GLU A 66 20.11 8.45 -2.77
C GLU A 66 20.03 9.41 -1.56
N THR A 67 19.16 10.44 -1.59
CA THR A 67 19.10 11.51 -0.59
C THR A 67 18.26 11.14 0.62
N GLU A 68 17.26 10.28 0.45
CA GLU A 68 16.38 9.82 1.51
C GLU A 68 16.59 8.32 1.73
N ASP A 69 16.70 7.91 2.99
CA ASP A 69 16.79 6.50 3.34
C ASP A 69 15.46 5.82 2.95
N ILE A 70 15.49 4.98 1.91
CA ILE A 70 14.34 4.22 1.39
C ILE A 70 13.57 3.55 2.52
N LYS A 71 14.28 3.09 3.56
CA LYS A 71 13.67 2.48 4.76
C LYS A 71 12.73 3.45 5.47
N GLN A 72 13.08 4.72 5.59
CA GLN A 72 12.25 5.74 6.24
C GLN A 72 10.97 6.00 5.45
N VAL A 73 11.08 6.11 4.12
CA VAL A 73 9.91 6.28 3.24
C VAL A 73 8.98 5.06 3.35
N LEU A 74 9.52 3.85 3.30
CA LEU A 74 8.73 2.62 3.47
C LEU A 74 8.06 2.56 4.85
N LEU A 75 8.75 2.98 5.92
CA LEU A 75 8.17 3.05 7.26
C LEU A 75 7.05 4.09 7.35
N GLN A 76 7.19 5.23 6.68
CA GLN A 76 6.14 6.25 6.62
C GLN A 76 4.90 5.74 5.90
N ILE A 77 5.07 5.11 4.74
CA ILE A 77 3.98 4.46 4.00
C ILE A 77 3.27 3.44 4.89
N PHE A 78 4.05 2.57 5.56
CA PHE A 78 3.51 1.55 6.45
C PHE A 78 2.65 2.15 7.57
N ARG A 79 3.13 3.21 8.24
CA ARG A 79 2.37 3.91 9.29
C ARG A 79 1.08 4.53 8.76
N MET A 80 1.10 5.06 7.54
CA MET A 80 -0.10 5.65 6.91
C MET A 80 -1.14 4.58 6.57
N ILE A 81 -0.71 3.44 6.02
CA ILE A 81 -1.59 2.29 5.77
C ILE A 81 -2.14 1.74 7.09
N GLU A 82 -1.31 1.64 8.12
CA GLU A 82 -1.76 1.22 9.44
C GLU A 82 -2.83 2.15 10.01
N LYS A 83 -2.65 3.47 9.90
CA LYS A 83 -3.59 4.45 10.46
C LYS A 83 -4.89 4.52 9.68
N ASN A 84 -4.81 4.60 8.35
CA ASN A 84 -5.95 4.97 7.50
C ASN A 84 -6.51 3.80 6.68
N GLY A 85 -5.74 2.73 6.51
CA GLY A 85 -6.07 1.58 5.66
C GLY A 85 -7.02 0.57 6.31
N GLN A 86 -7.36 0.71 7.59
CA GLN A 86 -8.25 -0.23 8.28
C GLN A 86 -9.56 -0.41 7.54
N LYS A 87 -9.98 -1.67 7.42
CA LYS A 87 -11.23 -2.03 6.75
C LYS A 87 -12.41 -1.46 7.53
N CYS A 88 -13.34 -0.84 6.80
CA CYS A 88 -14.53 -0.24 7.39
C CYS A 88 -15.60 -1.30 7.66
N HIS A 89 -16.30 -1.14 8.77
CA HIS A 89 -17.52 -1.87 9.13
C HIS A 89 -18.79 -1.06 8.85
N ARG A 90 -18.71 -0.10 7.92
CA ARG A 90 -19.84 0.77 7.60
C ARG A 90 -21.03 -0.07 7.16
N TYR A 91 -22.23 0.29 7.61
CA TYR A 91 -23.48 -0.42 7.32
C TYR A 91 -23.52 -1.86 7.82
N GLU A 92 -22.88 -2.13 8.97
CA GLU A 92 -22.87 -3.46 9.64
C GLU A 92 -22.36 -4.60 8.75
N LYS A 93 -21.55 -4.26 7.73
CA LYS A 93 -20.94 -5.25 6.86
C LYS A 93 -19.86 -6.00 7.65
N LYS A 94 -20.17 -7.24 7.98
CA LYS A 94 -19.23 -8.20 8.58
C LYS A 94 -18.03 -8.40 7.65
N THR A 95 -16.85 -8.26 8.21
CA THR A 95 -15.58 -8.60 7.57
C THR A 95 -15.27 -10.08 7.74
N VAL A 96 -14.21 -10.56 7.10
CA VAL A 96 -13.77 -11.96 7.24
C VAL A 96 -13.43 -12.26 8.70
N PHE A 97 -12.85 -11.30 9.41
CA PHE A 97 -12.52 -11.46 10.82
C PHE A 97 -13.77 -11.55 11.71
N ASP A 98 -14.81 -10.77 11.40
CA ASP A 98 -16.09 -10.85 12.12
C ASP A 98 -16.80 -12.19 11.88
N ILE A 99 -16.68 -12.76 10.68
CA ILE A 99 -17.24 -14.08 10.34
C ILE A 99 -16.47 -15.19 11.06
N LEU A 100 -15.14 -15.09 11.10
CA LEU A 100 -14.27 -16.09 11.72
C LEU A 100 -14.14 -15.93 13.25
N GLY A 101 -14.70 -14.88 13.84
CA GLY A 101 -14.64 -14.63 15.28
C GLY A 101 -13.23 -14.28 15.79
N VAL A 102 -12.36 -13.72 14.93
CA VAL A 102 -10.99 -13.37 15.31
C VAL A 102 -10.98 -12.01 16.01
N ALA A 103 -10.50 -11.96 17.25
CA ALA A 103 -10.41 -10.72 18.03
C ALA A 103 -9.45 -9.69 17.39
N TYR A 104 -9.92 -8.46 17.23
CA TYR A 104 -9.11 -7.31 16.82
C TYR A 104 -8.23 -6.80 17.96
N GLU A 105 -7.03 -6.34 17.67
CA GLU A 105 -6.43 -5.27 18.47
C GLU A 105 -7.19 -3.99 18.16
N GLN A 106 -8.27 -3.75 18.90
CA GLN A 106 -9.00 -2.48 18.80
C GLN A 106 -8.04 -1.36 19.20
N ARG A 107 -7.84 -0.38 18.30
CA ARG A 107 -7.35 0.93 18.75
C ARG A 107 -8.40 1.46 19.71
N LYS A 108 -8.02 1.63 20.98
CA LYS A 108 -8.71 2.52 21.92
C LYS A 108 -8.67 3.92 21.30
N VAL A 109 -9.62 4.23 20.43
CA VAL A 109 -9.94 5.62 20.12
C VAL A 109 -10.40 6.16 21.46
N GLY A 110 -9.62 7.08 22.02
CA GLY A 110 -9.92 7.70 23.31
C GLY A 110 -11.37 8.14 23.31
N ILE A 111 -12.18 7.46 24.11
CA ILE A 111 -13.42 8.02 24.63
C ILE A 111 -12.92 9.15 25.52
N ALA A 112 -12.94 10.37 25.00
CA ALA A 112 -12.92 11.55 25.85
C ALA A 112 -14.22 11.48 26.66
N ALA A 113 -14.09 11.04 27.91
CA ALA A 113 -15.08 11.25 28.95
C ALA A 113 -14.97 12.69 29.45
#